data_AF-A0A9Y3S3N8-F1
#
_entry.id   AF-A0A9Y3S3N8-F1
#
_cell.length_a   1.000
_cell.length_b   1.000
_cell.length_c   1.000
_cell.angle_alpha   90.00
_cell.angle_beta   90.00
_cell.angle_gamma   90.00
#
_symmetry.space_group_name_H-M   'P 1'
#
loop_
_entity.id
_entity.type
_entity.pdbx_description
1 polymer ?
#
loop_
_entity_poly.entity_id
_entity_poly.type
_entity_poly.pdbx_seq_one_letter_code
_entity_poly.pdbx_strand_id
1 'polypeptide(L)'
;NGEKNSDTEAVDSMQTLLKCCGVKNYTDWTNTTYFSTNKTLPLSCCKNSSSPQCNGKLEEKDQFNTEGCEPKLEKFIQDVLTYAMLVVVAFAIIKFFGMVSVCAITCKSRRNGYEPLYA
;
A
#
# COMPACT_ATOMS: atom_id res chain seq x y z
N ASN A 1 -32.27 10.96 -0.87
CA ASN A 1 -31.71 9.98 -1.83
C ASN A 1 -30.54 10.62 -2.55
N GLY A 2 -29.34 10.50 -1.99
CA GLY A 2 -28.13 11.04 -2.58
C GLY A 2 -27.32 9.90 -3.17
N GLU A 3 -27.18 9.88 -4.47
CA GLU A 3 -26.25 9.01 -5.18
C GLU A 3 -24.83 9.40 -4.75
N LYS A 4 -24.19 8.60 -3.89
CA LYS A 4 -22.78 8.79 -3.57
C LYS A 4 -21.99 8.35 -4.79
N ASN A 5 -21.37 9.30 -5.47
CA ASN A 5 -20.52 9.04 -6.63
C ASN A 5 -19.27 8.24 -6.18
N SER A 6 -19.03 7.08 -6.82
CA SER A 6 -17.92 6.16 -6.50
C SER A 6 -16.56 6.83 -6.55
N ASP A 7 -16.42 7.82 -7.44
CA ASP A 7 -15.17 8.54 -7.64
C ASP A 7 -14.81 9.38 -6.40
N THR A 8 -15.80 9.96 -5.75
CA THR A 8 -15.61 10.72 -4.51
C THR A 8 -15.18 9.81 -3.36
N GLU A 9 -15.77 8.61 -3.25
CA GLU A 9 -15.43 7.64 -2.20
C GLU A 9 -14.00 7.12 -2.32
N ALA A 10 -13.54 6.89 -3.55
CA ALA A 10 -12.16 6.47 -3.81
C ALA A 10 -11.15 7.55 -3.38
N VAL A 11 -11.42 8.82 -3.73
CA VAL A 11 -10.57 9.96 -3.34
C VAL A 11 -10.55 10.14 -1.82
N ASP A 12 -11.72 10.11 -1.17
CA ASP A 12 -11.84 10.23 0.28
C ASP A 12 -11.10 9.11 1.02
N SER A 13 -11.23 7.88 0.52
CA SER A 13 -10.52 6.71 1.06
C SER A 13 -9.01 6.87 0.92
N MET A 14 -8.54 7.27 -0.27
CA MET A 14 -7.11 7.50 -0.52
C MET A 14 -6.53 8.56 0.43
N GLN A 15 -7.23 9.69 0.59
CA GLN A 15 -6.82 10.77 1.47
C GLN A 15 -6.75 10.34 2.94
N THR A 16 -7.74 9.57 3.39
CA THR A 16 -7.81 9.05 4.76
C THR A 16 -6.73 8.01 5.06
N LEU A 17 -6.49 7.10 4.12
CA LEU A 17 -5.54 5.98 4.27
C LEU A 17 -4.09 6.44 4.17
N LEU A 18 -3.77 7.26 3.16
CA LEU A 18 -2.40 7.71 2.90
C LEU A 18 -2.02 8.98 3.66
N LYS A 19 -2.97 9.57 4.41
CA LYS A 19 -2.80 10.82 5.16
C LYS A 19 -2.25 11.93 4.25
N CYS A 20 -2.99 12.20 3.19
CA CYS A 20 -2.66 13.16 2.14
C CYS A 20 -3.87 14.04 1.80
N CYS A 21 -3.66 15.11 1.04
CA CYS A 21 -4.74 15.94 0.52
C CYS A 21 -4.35 16.51 -0.85
N GLY A 22 -5.26 16.40 -1.83
CA GLY A 22 -4.99 16.77 -3.22
C GLY A 22 -4.02 15.81 -3.92
N VAL A 23 -3.65 16.13 -5.16
CA VAL A 23 -2.81 15.25 -6.00
C VAL A 23 -1.34 15.46 -5.64
N LYS A 24 -0.87 16.70 -5.78
CA LYS A 24 0.48 17.16 -5.45
C LYS A 24 0.53 17.85 -4.09
N ASN A 25 -0.52 18.59 -3.73
CA ASN A 25 -0.69 19.19 -2.41
C ASN A 25 -2.15 19.58 -2.14
N TYR A 26 -2.44 20.00 -0.91
CA TYR A 26 -3.79 20.39 -0.49
C TYR A 26 -4.39 21.56 -1.30
N THR A 27 -3.58 22.41 -1.93
CA THR A 27 -4.06 23.57 -2.70
C THR A 27 -4.66 23.18 -4.05
N ASP A 28 -4.43 21.95 -4.52
CA ASP A 28 -5.06 21.45 -5.76
C ASP A 28 -6.58 21.54 -5.70
N TRP A 29 -7.16 21.41 -4.49
CA TRP A 29 -8.59 21.59 -4.27
C TRP A 29 -9.08 22.99 -4.67
N THR A 30 -8.26 24.04 -4.53
CA THR A 30 -8.67 25.42 -4.80
C THR A 30 -9.08 25.66 -6.26
N ASN A 31 -8.59 24.82 -7.17
CA ASN A 31 -8.93 24.87 -8.60
C ASN A 31 -10.12 23.97 -8.99
N THR A 32 -10.81 23.38 -8.01
CA THR A 32 -11.94 22.47 -8.26
C THR A 32 -13.29 23.18 -8.16
N THR A 33 -14.30 22.65 -8.85
CA THR A 33 -15.70 23.06 -8.68
C THR A 33 -16.19 22.79 -7.26
N TYR A 34 -15.72 21.70 -6.63
CA TYR A 34 -16.03 21.39 -5.23
C TYR A 34 -15.66 22.53 -4.28
N PHE A 35 -14.42 23.02 -4.37
CA PHE A 35 -13.96 24.11 -3.53
C PHE A 35 -14.63 25.44 -3.91
N SER A 36 -14.92 25.65 -5.20
CA SER A 36 -15.65 26.83 -5.65
C SER A 36 -17.03 26.96 -4.99
N THR A 37 -17.72 25.83 -4.80
CA THR A 37 -19.05 25.76 -4.17
C THR A 37 -18.99 25.73 -2.64
N ASN A 38 -18.15 24.89 -2.05
CA ASN A 38 -18.16 24.66 -0.60
C ASN A 38 -17.22 25.59 0.17
N LYS A 39 -16.22 26.18 -0.51
CA LYS A 39 -15.13 26.99 0.08
C LYS A 39 -14.34 26.27 1.18
N THR A 40 -14.35 24.94 1.16
CA THR A 40 -13.66 24.09 2.12
C THR A 40 -12.97 22.92 1.41
N LEU A 41 -11.94 22.38 2.06
CA LEU A 41 -11.34 21.10 1.72
C LEU A 41 -12.27 19.96 2.19
N PRO A 42 -12.23 18.79 1.53
CA PRO A 42 -12.92 17.60 2.03
C PRO A 42 -12.46 17.21 3.44
N LEU A 43 -13.38 16.64 4.23
CA LEU A 43 -13.07 16.18 5.59
C LEU A 43 -12.10 15.00 5.62
N SER A 44 -11.99 14.24 4.53
CA SER A 44 -10.99 13.19 4.32
C SER A 44 -9.55 13.72 4.32
N CYS A 45 -9.35 15.03 4.09
CA CYS A 45 -8.04 15.68 4.22
C CYS A 45 -7.61 15.94 5.67
N CYS A 46 -8.49 15.79 6.67
CA CYS A 46 -8.16 16.06 8.08
C CYS A 46 -7.09 15.09 8.61
N LYS A 47 -6.11 15.60 9.37
CA LYS A 47 -5.09 14.77 10.04
C LYS A 47 -5.72 13.83 11.07
N ASN A 48 -6.65 14.38 11.85
CA ASN A 48 -7.42 13.65 12.84
C ASN A 48 -8.91 13.77 12.49
N SER A 49 -9.48 12.69 11.96
CA SER A 49 -10.89 12.63 11.55
C SER A 49 -11.87 12.76 12.72
N SER A 50 -11.41 12.59 13.96
CA SER A 50 -12.21 12.76 15.19
C SER A 50 -12.04 14.15 15.81
N SER A 51 -11.25 15.03 15.19
CA SER A 51 -11.02 16.38 15.64
C SER A 51 -12.25 17.25 15.33
N PRO A 52 -12.98 17.75 16.34
CA PRO A 52 -14.13 18.62 16.10
C PRO A 52 -13.72 19.97 15.49
N GLN A 53 -12.43 20.31 15.54
CA GLN A 53 -11.92 21.56 14.98
C GLN A 53 -11.66 21.49 13.47
N CYS A 54 -11.55 20.30 12.85
CA CYS A 54 -11.29 20.21 11.41
C CYS A 54 -12.54 20.57 10.58
N ASN A 55 -12.63 21.83 10.19
CA ASN A 55 -13.74 22.40 9.44
C ASN A 55 -13.48 22.54 7.92
N GLY A 56 -12.30 22.10 7.45
CA GLY A 56 -11.88 22.17 6.05
C GLY A 56 -11.50 23.57 5.56
N LYS A 57 -11.43 24.59 6.42
CA LYS A 57 -10.99 25.93 6.03
C LYS A 57 -9.47 25.96 5.82
N LEU A 58 -9.03 26.57 4.72
CA LEU A 58 -7.60 26.69 4.34
C LEU A 58 -6.73 27.44 5.36
N GLU A 59 -7.35 28.27 6.21
CA GLU A 59 -6.68 29.06 7.25
C GLU A 59 -6.04 28.16 8.32
N GLU A 60 -6.58 26.95 8.52
CA GLU A 60 -6.20 26.03 9.60
C GLU A 60 -5.25 24.93 9.11
N LYS A 61 -4.12 25.33 8.52
CA LYS A 61 -3.13 24.41 7.90
C LYS A 61 -2.66 23.27 8.79
N ASP A 62 -2.65 23.48 10.11
CA ASP A 62 -2.20 22.48 11.06
C ASP A 62 -3.16 21.30 11.20
N GLN A 63 -4.40 21.42 10.74
CA GLN A 63 -5.44 20.42 10.92
C GLN A 63 -5.60 19.43 9.77
N PHE A 64 -5.06 19.74 8.59
CA PHE A 64 -5.17 18.89 7.41
C PHE A 64 -3.81 18.46 6.87
N ASN A 65 -3.79 17.31 6.18
CA ASN A 65 -2.60 16.82 5.52
C ASN A 65 -2.24 17.77 4.38
N THR A 66 -1.03 18.32 4.37
CA THR A 66 -0.60 19.29 3.35
C THR A 66 0.06 18.63 2.14
N GLU A 67 0.62 17.43 2.34
CA GLU A 67 1.25 16.63 1.29
C GLU A 67 0.21 16.04 0.34
N GLY A 68 0.55 15.98 -0.95
CA GLY A 68 -0.28 15.35 -1.98
C GLY A 68 -0.31 13.83 -1.89
N CYS A 69 -1.34 13.24 -2.47
CA CYS A 69 -1.53 11.80 -2.48
C CYS A 69 -0.65 11.07 -3.49
N GLU A 70 -0.24 11.72 -4.57
CA GLU A 70 0.63 11.10 -5.58
C GLU A 70 1.98 10.64 -4.99
N PRO A 71 2.80 11.50 -4.35
CA PRO A 71 4.08 11.05 -3.78
C PRO A 71 3.90 10.03 -2.65
N LYS A 72 2.82 10.11 -1.87
CA LYS A 72 2.50 9.13 -0.82
C LYS A 72 2.14 7.77 -1.41
N LEU A 73 1.34 7.77 -2.48
CA LEU A 73 0.91 6.55 -3.16
C LEU A 73 2.08 5.85 -3.85
N GLU A 74 2.94 6.60 -4.54
CA GLU A 74 4.16 6.06 -5.15
C GLU A 74 5.03 5.36 -4.10
N LYS A 75 5.26 6.03 -2.97
CA LYS A 75 6.03 5.47 -1.86
C LYS A 75 5.37 4.21 -1.29
N PHE A 76 4.06 4.27 -1.04
CA PHE A 76 3.30 3.12 -0.53
C PHE A 76 3.43 1.89 -1.45
N ILE A 77 3.27 2.09 -2.76
CA ILE A 77 3.41 1.01 -3.75
C ILE A 77 4.84 0.46 -3.76
N GLN A 78 5.86 1.33 -3.75
CA GLN A 78 7.26 0.91 -3.73
C GLN A 78 7.58 0.08 -2.48
N ASP A 79 7.12 0.51 -1.31
CA ASP A 79 7.34 -0.18 -0.04
C ASP A 79 6.68 -1.56 -0.04
N VAL A 80 5.41 -1.64 -0.49
CA VAL A 80 4.66 -2.90 -0.58
C VAL A 80 5.31 -3.88 -1.56
N LEU A 81 5.70 -3.42 -2.75
CA LEU A 81 6.34 -4.26 -3.76
C LEU A 81 7.71 -4.77 -3.28
N THR A 82 8.49 -3.90 -2.65
CA THR A 82 9.80 -4.27 -2.10
C THR A 82 9.65 -5.36 -1.04
N TYR A 83 8.72 -5.18 -0.12
CA TYR A 83 8.43 -6.19 0.90
C TYR A 83 7.97 -7.51 0.30
N ALA A 84 7.03 -7.48 -0.66
CA ALA A 84 6.53 -8.67 -1.32
C ALA A 84 7.65 -9.44 -2.05
N MET A 85 8.54 -8.73 -2.76
CA MET A 85 9.68 -9.33 -3.44
C MET A 85 10.63 -10.04 -2.47
N LEU A 86 10.95 -9.42 -1.33
CA LEU A 86 11.80 -10.04 -0.30
C LEU A 86 11.18 -11.35 0.22
N VAL A 87 9.88 -11.34 0.51
CA VAL A 87 9.15 -12.52 0.98
C VAL A 87 9.18 -13.63 -0.08
N VAL A 88 8.87 -13.31 -1.35
CA VAL A 88 8.87 -14.29 -2.45
C VAL A 88 10.26 -14.91 -2.65
N VAL A 89 11.31 -14.09 -2.65
CA VAL A 89 12.70 -14.56 -2.79
C VAL A 89 13.10 -15.47 -1.63
N ALA A 90 12.76 -15.11 -0.38
CA ALA A 90 13.05 -15.96 0.77
C ALA A 90 12.35 -17.32 0.67
N PHE A 91 11.07 -17.35 0.28
CA PHE A 91 10.35 -18.60 0.05
C PHE A 91 10.97 -19.43 -1.08
N ALA A 92 11.37 -18.80 -2.19
CA ALA A 92 12.01 -19.50 -3.31
C ALA A 92 13.33 -20.18 -2.88
N ILE A 93 14.16 -19.48 -2.10
CA ILE A 93 15.42 -20.00 -1.57
C ILE A 93 15.17 -21.23 -0.68
N ILE A 94 14.23 -21.15 0.26
CA ILE A 94 13.89 -22.27 1.15
C ILE A 94 13.42 -23.49 0.35
N LYS A 95 12.56 -23.27 -0.66
CA LYS A 95 12.07 -24.36 -1.51
C LYS A 95 13.19 -24.98 -2.34
N PHE A 96 14.09 -24.18 -2.88
CA PHE A 96 15.23 -24.66 -3.65
C PHE A 96 16.14 -25.58 -2.80
N PHE A 97 16.53 -25.13 -1.61
CA PHE A 97 17.33 -25.96 -0.69
C PHE A 97 16.58 -27.23 -0.24
N GLY A 98 15.26 -27.14 -0.03
CA GLY A 98 14.42 -28.29 0.27
C GLY A 98 14.43 -29.34 -0.85
N MET A 99 14.25 -28.91 -2.10
CA MET A 99 14.30 -29.81 -3.27
C MET A 99 15.67 -30.47 -3.42
N VAL A 100 16.76 -29.69 -3.34
CA VAL A 100 18.13 -30.22 -3.44
C VAL A 100 18.41 -31.25 -2.35
N SER A 101 17.97 -30.99 -1.12
CA SER A 101 18.15 -31.90 0.02
C SER A 101 17.43 -33.24 -0.21
N VAL A 102 16.18 -33.20 -0.67
CA VAL A 102 15.40 -34.42 -1.01
C VAL A 102 16.09 -35.20 -2.12
N CYS A 103 16.50 -34.53 -3.21
CA CYS A 103 17.23 -35.17 -4.30
C CYS A 103 18.52 -35.85 -3.79
N ALA A 104 19.31 -35.17 -2.96
CA ALA A 104 20.54 -35.72 -2.41
C ALA A 104 20.29 -36.96 -1.53
N ILE A 105 19.29 -36.91 -0.65
CA ILE A 105 18.92 -38.03 0.23
C ILE A 105 18.45 -39.22 -0.60
N THR A 106 17.54 -39.04 -1.56
CA THR A 106 17.01 -40.12 -2.39
C THR A 106 18.09 -40.73 -3.29
N CYS A 107 18.95 -39.92 -3.91
CA CYS A 107 20.05 -40.41 -4.73
C CYS A 107 21.10 -41.18 -3.90
N LYS A 108 21.44 -40.71 -2.70
CA LYS A 108 22.35 -41.42 -1.79
C LYS A 108 21.74 -42.72 -1.24
N SER A 109 20.46 -42.71 -0.87
CA SER A 109 19.76 -43.90 -0.39
C SER A 109 19.71 -45.00 -1.47
N ARG A 110 19.44 -44.63 -2.73
CA ARG A 110 19.58 -45.57 -3.85
C ARG A 110 21.02 -46.10 -3.91
N ARG A 111 22.05 -45.24 -3.82
CA ARG A 111 23.47 -45.64 -3.76
C ARG A 111 23.81 -46.73 -2.77
N ASN A 112 23.33 -46.58 -1.54
CA ASN A 112 23.59 -47.57 -0.50
C ASN A 112 22.70 -48.82 -0.63
N GLY A 113 21.60 -48.76 -1.38
CA GLY A 113 20.67 -49.88 -1.59
C GLY A 113 21.03 -50.82 -2.75
N TYR A 114 22.08 -50.50 -3.53
CA TYR A 114 22.66 -51.41 -4.53
C TYR A 114 24.03 -51.94 -4.08
N GLU A 115 24.03 -52.72 -3.01
CA GLU A 115 24.97 -53.84 -2.94
C GLU A 115 24.45 -54.90 -3.93
N PRO A 116 25.17 -55.21 -5.03
CA PRO A 116 24.78 -56.31 -5.89
C PRO A 116 24.85 -57.61 -5.09
N LEU A 117 23.68 -58.22 -4.85
CA LEU A 117 23.56 -59.63 -4.49
C LEU A 117 23.96 -60.49 -5.70
N TYR A 118 25.26 -60.50 -6.02
CA TYR A 118 25.95 -61.49 -6.87
C TYR A 118 27.35 -61.61 -6.28
N ALA A 119 27.96 -62.76 -6.02
CA ALA A 119 27.71 -64.14 -6.42
C ALA A 119 28.41 -65.06 -5.39
#